data_AF-A0A858BZ54-F1
#
_entry.id   AF-A0A858BZ54-F1
#
_cell.length_a   1.000
_cell.length_b   1.000
_cell.length_c   1.000
_cell.angle_alpha   90.00
_cell.angle_beta   90.00
_cell.angle_gamma   90.00
#
_symmetry.space_group_name_H-M   'P 1'
#
loop_
_entity.id
_entity.type
_entity.pdbx_description
1 polymer ?
#
loop_
_entity_poly.entity_id
_entity_poly.type
_entity_poly.pdbx_seq_one_letter_code
_entity_poly.pdbx_strand_id
1 'polypeptide(L)'
;MPTIKPQTQLTIKKSSDIINYYSLGIQPSKTVLWTPESQKSIYLTSVQLSAPLAVSILLSDNDTNFISLKITQPFSTVSQSFSSAFKLATGHSLMLNTSDEEISCNTYGAVTATQVAYNSKSDFTNVNNAIGLSNGTLASLSSALLVQTGGRLVLGYSMLPTQYKYLEIKQVTIKYYCRLNLTLAVGVSSMILYWRPNSQADWIKLQEISLSILGSVNYLTNPIEYDITDRVRAASDPWEVINNLQTSFVGTHTGLGVGNTIQLDAIEIKICMAGKNQITVFGYEA
;
A
#
# COMPACT_ATOMS: atom_id res chain seq x y z
N MET A 1 50.54 -31.74 -49.73
CA MET A 1 49.69 -30.65 -49.20
C MET A 1 49.46 -30.91 -47.73
N PRO A 2 49.96 -30.07 -46.81
CA PRO A 2 49.67 -30.20 -45.39
C PRO A 2 48.32 -29.54 -45.07
N THR A 3 47.45 -30.32 -44.42
CA THR A 3 46.13 -29.93 -43.95
C THR A 3 46.28 -29.01 -42.74
N ILE A 4 45.91 -27.73 -42.89
CA ILE A 4 45.82 -26.78 -41.78
C ILE A 4 44.62 -27.18 -40.92
N LYS A 5 44.87 -27.65 -39.69
CA LYS A 5 43.81 -27.83 -38.68
C LYS A 5 43.33 -26.45 -38.22
N PRO A 6 42.02 -26.21 -38.11
CA PRO A 6 41.50 -25.00 -37.50
C PRO A 6 41.93 -24.95 -36.02
N GLN A 7 42.61 -23.88 -35.63
CA GLN A 7 42.79 -23.55 -34.22
C GLN A 7 41.43 -23.23 -33.62
N THR A 8 40.99 -24.06 -32.68
CA THR A 8 39.85 -23.78 -31.82
C THR A 8 40.19 -22.55 -30.98
N GLN A 9 39.58 -21.40 -31.28
CA GLN A 9 39.63 -20.25 -30.39
C GLN A 9 38.91 -20.63 -29.09
N LEU A 10 39.70 -20.99 -28.07
CA LEU A 10 39.23 -21.08 -26.70
C LEU A 10 38.91 -19.66 -26.24
N THR A 11 37.64 -19.27 -26.30
CA THR A 11 37.13 -18.07 -25.62
C THR A 11 37.25 -18.32 -24.12
N ILE A 12 38.36 -17.88 -23.51
CA ILE A 12 38.52 -17.91 -22.07
C ILE A 12 37.42 -17.02 -21.49
N LYS A 13 36.44 -17.64 -20.81
CA LYS A 13 35.38 -16.93 -20.10
C LYS A 13 36.05 -16.13 -18.99
N LYS A 14 36.26 -14.83 -19.20
CA LYS A 14 36.82 -13.95 -18.15
C LYS A 14 35.84 -13.98 -16.98
N SER A 15 36.34 -14.34 -15.80
CA SER A 15 35.54 -14.39 -14.57
C SER A 15 34.99 -13.00 -14.26
N SER A 16 33.75 -12.92 -13.79
CA SER A 16 33.20 -11.70 -13.18
C SER A 16 34.01 -11.40 -11.92
N ASP A 17 34.57 -10.20 -11.81
CA ASP A 17 35.28 -9.72 -10.62
C ASP A 17 34.45 -8.69 -9.84
N ILE A 18 33.41 -8.12 -10.46
CA ILE A 18 32.48 -7.16 -9.86
C ILE A 18 31.09 -7.76 -9.75
N ILE A 19 30.51 -7.67 -8.54
CA ILE A 19 29.15 -8.09 -8.22
C ILE A 19 28.48 -6.93 -7.49
N ASN A 20 27.47 -6.32 -8.13
CA ASN A 20 26.72 -5.24 -7.52
C ASN A 20 25.28 -5.69 -7.23
N TYR A 21 24.82 -5.42 -6.01
CA TYR A 21 23.49 -5.78 -5.52
C TYR A 21 22.68 -4.52 -5.20
N TYR A 22 21.43 -4.48 -5.65
CA TYR A 22 20.51 -3.36 -5.43
C TYR A 22 19.15 -3.86 -4.97
N SER A 23 18.52 -3.10 -4.08
CA SER A 23 17.13 -3.28 -3.66
C SER A 23 16.37 -2.00 -3.95
N LEU A 24 15.45 -2.03 -4.91
CA LEU A 24 14.82 -0.85 -5.49
C LEU A 24 13.29 -1.06 -5.53
N GLY A 25 12.52 -0.03 -5.18
CA GLY A 25 11.10 0.01 -5.55
C GLY A 25 10.92 0.31 -7.04
N ILE A 26 9.68 0.57 -7.47
CA ILE A 26 9.36 1.01 -8.85
C ILE A 26 10.28 2.17 -9.27
N GLN A 27 11.02 2.00 -10.38
CA GLN A 27 11.83 3.04 -11.01
C GLN A 27 11.21 3.44 -12.36
N PRO A 28 10.25 4.38 -12.41
CA PRO A 28 9.59 4.75 -13.67
C PRO A 28 10.54 5.44 -14.66
N SER A 29 11.60 6.07 -14.14
CA SER A 29 12.68 6.67 -14.91
C SER A 29 13.98 5.87 -14.77
N LYS A 30 14.90 6.10 -15.70
CA LYS A 30 16.21 5.45 -15.69
C LYS A 30 16.99 5.84 -14.44
N THR A 31 17.44 4.82 -13.73
CA THR A 31 18.30 4.91 -12.56
C THR A 31 19.63 4.27 -12.90
N VAL A 32 20.73 4.97 -12.61
CA VAL A 32 22.07 4.42 -12.79
C VAL A 32 22.30 3.32 -11.76
N LEU A 33 22.60 2.12 -12.25
CA LEU A 33 23.08 1.04 -11.40
C LEU A 33 24.60 1.13 -11.27
N TRP A 34 25.32 1.14 -12.39
CA TRP A 34 26.78 1.04 -12.40
C TRP A 34 27.38 2.02 -13.41
N THR A 35 28.24 2.91 -12.93
CA THR A 35 29.08 3.80 -13.74
C THR A 35 30.49 3.23 -13.83
N PRO A 36 31.07 3.05 -15.03
CA PRO A 36 32.43 2.56 -15.18
C PRO A 36 33.46 3.61 -14.73
N GLU A 37 34.68 3.15 -14.44
CA GLU A 37 35.82 4.05 -14.34
C GLU A 37 36.10 4.77 -15.67
N SER A 38 36.79 5.91 -15.57
CA SER A 38 37.11 6.75 -16.73
C SER A 38 37.78 5.94 -17.85
N GLN A 39 37.27 6.08 -19.07
CA GLN A 39 37.72 5.39 -20.28
C GLN A 39 37.56 3.86 -20.29
N LYS A 40 36.92 3.26 -19.28
CA LYS A 40 36.58 1.83 -19.27
C LYS A 40 35.18 1.57 -19.80
N SER A 41 34.93 0.31 -20.18
CA SER A 41 33.62 -0.20 -20.58
C SER A 41 33.16 -1.27 -19.60
N ILE A 42 31.85 -1.34 -19.33
CA ILE A 42 31.27 -2.43 -18.54
C ILE A 42 31.10 -3.66 -19.43
N TYR A 43 31.57 -4.80 -18.94
CA TYR A 43 31.35 -6.10 -19.54
C TYR A 43 30.44 -6.94 -18.65
N LEU A 44 29.16 -7.00 -19.00
CA LEU A 44 28.13 -7.69 -18.23
C LEU A 44 28.11 -9.19 -18.56
N THR A 45 28.26 -10.02 -17.55
CA THR A 45 28.37 -11.49 -17.67
C THR A 45 27.08 -12.20 -17.29
N SER A 46 26.36 -11.68 -16.31
CA SER A 46 25.02 -12.12 -15.96
C SER A 46 24.26 -11.05 -15.18
N VAL A 47 22.94 -11.20 -15.16
CA VAL A 47 22.03 -10.45 -14.29
C VAL A 47 21.09 -11.43 -13.63
N GLN A 48 20.76 -11.14 -12.38
CA GLN A 48 19.71 -11.84 -11.63
C GLN A 48 18.73 -10.80 -11.10
N LEU A 49 17.45 -11.05 -11.30
CA LEU A 49 16.36 -10.23 -10.80
C LEU A 49 15.45 -11.11 -9.95
N SER A 50 15.10 -10.65 -8.77
CA SER A 50 14.08 -11.23 -7.90
C SER A 50 13.05 -10.17 -7.56
N ALA A 51 11.77 -10.54 -7.59
CA ALA A 51 10.68 -9.62 -7.32
C ALA A 51 9.55 -10.30 -6.53
N PRO A 52 8.94 -9.61 -5.57
CA PRO A 52 7.83 -10.13 -4.78
C PRO A 52 6.49 -10.10 -5.53
N LEU A 53 6.36 -9.28 -6.58
CA LEU A 53 5.20 -9.16 -7.47
C LEU A 53 5.66 -9.25 -8.93
N ALA A 54 4.71 -9.38 -9.87
CA ALA A 54 5.07 -9.39 -11.27
C ALA A 54 5.66 -8.04 -11.70
N VAL A 55 6.77 -8.07 -12.45
CA VAL A 55 7.50 -6.87 -12.87
C VAL A 55 8.23 -7.10 -14.19
N SER A 56 8.33 -6.05 -14.99
CA SER A 56 9.20 -5.97 -16.16
C SER A 56 10.25 -4.89 -15.94
N ILE A 57 11.52 -5.29 -15.98
CA ILE A 57 12.66 -4.39 -15.83
C ILE A 57 13.43 -4.35 -17.13
N LEU A 58 13.71 -3.14 -17.60
CA LEU A 58 14.57 -2.87 -18.74
C LEU A 58 15.94 -2.46 -18.22
N LEU A 59 16.99 -3.05 -18.78
CA LEU A 59 18.34 -2.52 -18.63
C LEU A 59 18.78 -1.82 -19.92
N SER A 60 19.48 -0.71 -19.71
CA SER A 60 19.90 0.18 -20.77
C SER A 60 21.40 0.45 -20.68
N ASP A 61 22.01 0.58 -21.84
CA ASP A 61 23.33 1.16 -22.05
C ASP A 61 23.09 2.67 -22.25
N ASN A 62 23.22 3.45 -21.18
CA ASN A 62 22.69 4.81 -21.09
C ASN A 62 21.26 4.89 -21.65
N ASP A 63 21.12 5.40 -22.89
CA ASP A 63 19.82 5.63 -23.49
C ASP A 63 19.20 4.44 -24.24
N THR A 64 20.01 3.41 -24.52
CA THR A 64 19.60 2.29 -25.38
C THR A 64 19.26 1.05 -24.57
N ASN A 65 17.99 0.63 -24.58
CA ASN A 65 17.55 -0.61 -23.93
C ASN A 65 18.10 -1.82 -24.69
N PHE A 66 18.71 -2.78 -23.99
CA PHE A 66 19.29 -3.98 -24.61
C PHE A 66 18.76 -5.30 -24.05
N ILE A 67 18.13 -5.28 -22.86
CA ILE A 67 17.54 -6.48 -22.26
C ILE A 67 16.29 -6.11 -21.46
N SER A 68 15.30 -7.01 -21.50
CA SER A 68 14.10 -6.98 -20.67
C SER A 68 14.05 -8.24 -19.82
N LEU A 69 14.00 -8.06 -18.51
CA LEU A 69 13.84 -9.12 -17.53
C LEU A 69 12.40 -9.08 -17.01
N LYS A 70 11.65 -10.15 -17.23
CA LYS A 70 10.24 -10.24 -16.86
C LYS A 70 10.03 -11.32 -15.82
N ILE A 71 9.48 -10.93 -14.68
CA ILE A 71 8.96 -11.83 -13.65
C ILE A 71 7.43 -11.78 -13.73
N THR A 72 6.82 -12.94 -13.94
CA THR A 72 5.34 -13.07 -14.02
C THR A 72 4.73 -13.74 -12.80
N GLN A 73 5.55 -14.35 -11.95
CA GLN A 73 5.13 -15.03 -10.73
C GLN A 73 5.70 -14.30 -9.51
N PRO A 74 4.88 -14.01 -8.48
CA PRO A 74 5.34 -13.47 -7.21
C PRO A 74 6.51 -14.29 -6.62
N PHE A 75 7.44 -13.60 -5.96
CA PHE A 75 8.59 -14.19 -5.27
C PHE A 75 9.45 -15.12 -6.13
N SER A 76 9.55 -14.81 -7.42
CA SER A 76 10.36 -15.58 -8.36
C SER A 76 11.65 -14.86 -8.70
N THR A 77 12.62 -15.64 -9.19
CA THR A 77 13.91 -15.12 -9.64
C THR A 77 14.12 -15.49 -11.09
N VAL A 78 14.50 -14.50 -11.90
CA VAL A 78 14.94 -14.69 -13.28
C VAL A 78 16.42 -14.35 -13.36
N SER A 79 17.18 -15.20 -14.05
CA SER A 79 18.58 -14.91 -14.35
C SER A 79 18.82 -14.98 -15.85
N GLN A 80 19.51 -13.98 -16.37
CA GLN A 80 20.07 -14.02 -17.71
C GLN A 80 21.59 -14.10 -17.60
N SER A 81 22.16 -15.16 -18.13
CA SER A 81 23.61 -15.26 -18.37
C SER A 81 23.92 -14.96 -19.83
N PHE A 82 25.04 -14.32 -20.10
CA PHE A 82 25.51 -14.06 -21.46
C PHE A 82 26.58 -15.09 -21.83
N SER A 83 26.46 -15.70 -23.02
CA SER A 83 27.43 -16.68 -23.54
C SER A 83 28.81 -16.03 -23.77
N SER A 84 28.80 -14.77 -24.18
CA SER A 84 29.92 -13.84 -24.19
C SER A 84 29.53 -12.57 -23.44
N ALA A 85 30.44 -11.97 -22.67
CA ALA A 85 30.12 -10.76 -21.90
C ALA A 85 29.55 -9.66 -22.81
N PHE A 86 28.39 -9.11 -22.43
CA PHE A 86 27.74 -8.01 -23.13
C PHE A 86 28.50 -6.72 -22.82
N LYS A 87 29.15 -6.15 -23.83
CA LYS A 87 29.94 -4.93 -23.71
C LYS A 87 29.06 -3.70 -23.89
N LEU A 88 29.00 -2.84 -22.88
CA LEU A 88 28.43 -1.49 -23.00
C LEU A 88 29.45 -0.56 -23.70
N ALA A 89 28.98 0.52 -24.31
CA ALA A 89 29.89 1.50 -24.88
C ALA A 89 30.80 2.14 -23.81
N THR A 90 31.98 2.58 -24.23
CA THR A 90 33.01 3.12 -23.33
C THR A 90 32.49 4.37 -22.62
N GLY A 91 32.65 4.40 -21.28
CA GLY A 91 32.16 5.49 -20.43
C GLY A 91 30.64 5.50 -20.21
N HIS A 92 29.89 4.56 -20.79
CA HIS A 92 28.45 4.48 -20.56
C HIS A 92 28.11 3.73 -19.28
N SER A 93 27.04 4.18 -18.61
CA SER A 93 26.55 3.54 -17.39
C SER A 93 25.50 2.48 -17.70
N LEU A 94 25.49 1.42 -16.89
CA LEU A 94 24.37 0.49 -16.83
C LEU A 94 23.22 1.17 -16.10
N MET A 95 22.10 1.33 -16.80
CA MET A 95 20.88 1.93 -16.26
C MET A 95 19.76 0.90 -16.17
N LEU A 96 18.80 1.19 -15.29
CA LEU A 96 17.60 0.39 -15.06
C LEU A 96 16.37 1.28 -15.05
N ASN A 97 15.29 0.82 -15.66
CA ASN A 97 13.95 1.33 -15.38
C ASN A 97 12.93 0.18 -15.33
N THR A 98 11.90 0.38 -14.53
CA THR A 98 10.71 -0.47 -14.48
C THR A 98 9.79 -0.06 -15.62
N SER A 99 9.49 -0.98 -16.54
CA SER A 99 8.56 -0.71 -17.65
C SER A 99 7.12 -1.06 -17.32
N ASP A 100 6.92 -2.04 -16.43
CA ASP A 100 5.62 -2.47 -15.95
C ASP A 100 5.80 -3.12 -14.57
N GLU A 101 4.86 -2.89 -13.65
CA GLU A 101 4.86 -3.51 -12.33
C GLU A 101 3.44 -3.70 -11.81
N GLU A 102 3.18 -4.88 -11.27
CA GLU A 102 1.92 -5.20 -10.64
C GLU A 102 1.77 -4.44 -9.32
N ILE A 103 0.63 -3.78 -9.16
CA ILE A 103 0.19 -3.19 -7.90
C ILE A 103 -0.88 -4.10 -7.31
N SER A 104 -0.60 -4.66 -6.13
CA SER A 104 -1.55 -5.49 -5.40
C SER A 104 -2.32 -4.64 -4.39
N CYS A 105 -3.65 -4.68 -4.43
CA CYS A 105 -4.51 -3.95 -3.49
C CYS A 105 -5.34 -4.92 -2.65
N ASN A 106 -5.18 -4.87 -1.33
CA ASN A 106 -5.98 -5.65 -0.39
C ASN A 106 -6.91 -4.73 0.41
N THR A 107 -8.09 -5.23 0.74
CA THR A 107 -9.07 -4.52 1.58
C THR A 107 -9.25 -5.29 2.88
N TYR A 108 -9.16 -4.58 3.99
CA TYR A 108 -9.22 -5.15 5.33
C TYR A 108 -10.40 -4.55 6.10
N GLY A 109 -11.16 -5.43 6.73
CA GLY A 109 -12.16 -5.07 7.72
C GLY A 109 -11.57 -4.97 9.12
N ALA A 110 -12.30 -4.32 10.02
CA ALA A 110 -11.94 -4.35 11.44
C ALA A 110 -12.01 -5.78 11.98
N VAL A 111 -11.12 -6.13 12.91
CA VAL A 111 -11.16 -7.41 13.65
C VAL A 111 -11.80 -7.26 15.03
N THR A 112 -11.84 -6.04 15.54
CA THR A 112 -12.47 -5.71 16.83
C THR A 112 -13.24 -4.41 16.68
N ALA A 113 -14.41 -4.33 17.31
CA ALA A 113 -15.15 -3.11 17.53
C ALA A 113 -15.39 -2.96 19.03
N THR A 114 -14.90 -1.87 19.61
CA THR A 114 -15.05 -1.59 21.03
C THR A 114 -15.80 -0.29 21.23
N GLN A 115 -16.70 -0.30 22.18
CA GLN A 115 -17.46 0.89 22.51
C GLN A 115 -16.77 1.65 23.64
N VAL A 116 -16.62 2.95 23.46
CA VAL A 116 -16.01 3.84 24.44
C VAL A 116 -16.94 5.02 24.69
N ALA A 117 -16.96 5.51 25.92
CA ALA A 117 -17.73 6.69 26.27
C ALA A 117 -17.25 7.91 25.47
N TYR A 118 -18.21 8.67 24.93
CA TYR A 118 -17.98 9.97 24.31
C TYR A 118 -18.94 10.97 24.96
N ASN A 119 -18.39 12.03 25.56
CA ASN A 119 -19.15 12.94 26.43
C ASN A 119 -20.00 12.18 27.48
N SER A 120 -19.37 11.19 28.12
CA SER A 120 -19.99 10.33 29.15
C SER A 120 -21.13 9.42 28.66
N LYS A 121 -21.29 9.25 27.34
CA LYS A 121 -22.34 8.41 26.73
C LYS A 121 -21.75 7.27 25.90
N SER A 122 -22.42 6.13 25.91
CA SER A 122 -21.99 4.91 25.22
C SER A 122 -23.23 4.11 24.82
N ASP A 123 -23.97 4.65 23.84
CA ASP A 123 -25.34 4.19 23.54
C ASP A 123 -25.49 3.44 22.20
N PHE A 124 -24.40 3.13 21.50
CA PHE A 124 -24.43 2.21 20.36
C PHE A 124 -24.88 0.80 20.79
N THR A 125 -25.63 0.16 19.91
CA THR A 125 -26.09 -1.23 20.01
C THR A 125 -25.51 -2.04 18.86
N ASN A 126 -25.42 -3.35 19.04
CA ASN A 126 -24.90 -4.30 18.04
C ASN A 126 -23.50 -3.91 17.51
N VAL A 127 -22.62 -3.47 18.41
CA VAL A 127 -21.29 -2.93 18.07
C VAL A 127 -20.46 -3.90 17.21
N ASN A 128 -20.58 -5.20 17.47
CA ASN A 128 -19.87 -6.24 16.73
C ASN A 128 -20.30 -6.36 15.26
N ASN A 129 -21.44 -5.78 14.86
CA ASN A 129 -21.83 -5.73 13.45
C ASN A 129 -20.89 -4.85 12.62
N ALA A 130 -20.14 -3.94 13.26
CA ALA A 130 -19.14 -3.11 12.58
C ALA A 130 -17.81 -3.82 12.28
N ILE A 131 -17.69 -5.11 12.63
CA ILE A 131 -16.49 -5.94 12.40
C ILE A 131 -16.57 -6.56 11.00
N GLY A 132 -15.42 -6.68 10.34
CA GLY A 132 -15.31 -7.24 9.00
C GLY A 132 -15.49 -6.20 7.90
N LEU A 133 -15.82 -6.70 6.71
CA LEU A 133 -16.12 -5.88 5.53
C LEU A 133 -17.62 -5.52 5.53
N SER A 134 -17.97 -4.50 4.75
CA SER A 134 -19.38 -4.10 4.59
C SER A 134 -20.22 -5.29 4.15
N ASN A 135 -21.30 -5.55 4.89
CA ASN A 135 -22.19 -6.68 4.64
C ASN A 135 -23.67 -6.34 4.89
N GLY A 136 -23.98 -5.09 5.22
CA GLY A 136 -25.34 -4.63 5.51
C GLY A 136 -25.82 -4.90 6.95
N THR A 137 -24.96 -5.42 7.83
CA THR A 137 -25.25 -5.53 9.26
C THR A 137 -24.79 -4.28 9.98
N LEU A 138 -25.65 -3.67 10.81
CA LEU A 138 -25.41 -2.31 11.29
C LEU A 138 -25.22 -2.27 12.81
N ALA A 139 -24.14 -1.65 13.25
CA ALA A 139 -24.05 -1.05 14.58
C ALA A 139 -24.87 0.24 14.57
N SER A 140 -25.75 0.42 15.56
CA SER A 140 -26.75 1.49 15.52
C SER A 140 -26.81 2.25 16.84
N LEU A 141 -26.84 3.57 16.74
CA LEU A 141 -27.19 4.48 17.81
C LEU A 141 -28.52 5.13 17.42
N SER A 142 -29.51 5.02 18.28
CA SER A 142 -30.86 5.53 18.02
C SER A 142 -31.29 6.45 19.13
N SER A 143 -31.95 7.56 18.78
CA SER A 143 -32.51 8.45 19.79
C SER A 143 -33.81 7.86 20.34
N ALA A 144 -33.93 7.87 21.67
CA ALA A 144 -35.20 7.64 22.37
C ALA A 144 -35.85 8.99 22.74
N LEU A 145 -37.15 8.99 23.00
CA LEU A 145 -37.90 10.18 23.39
C LEU A 145 -37.23 10.85 24.61
N LEU A 146 -36.94 12.14 24.50
CA LEU A 146 -36.47 13.02 25.58
C LEU A 146 -35.07 12.78 26.17
N VAL A 147 -34.22 11.94 25.56
CA VAL A 147 -32.87 11.66 26.10
C VAL A 147 -31.80 11.87 25.03
N GLN A 148 -30.77 12.65 25.36
CA GLN A 148 -29.56 12.74 24.54
C GLN A 148 -28.84 11.40 24.52
N THR A 149 -28.49 10.95 23.32
CA THR A 149 -27.76 9.71 23.10
C THR A 149 -26.44 9.99 22.37
N GLY A 150 -25.39 9.30 22.76
CA GLY A 150 -24.07 9.48 22.18
C GLY A 150 -23.18 8.27 22.36
N GLY A 151 -22.09 8.21 21.61
CA GLY A 151 -21.10 7.17 21.80
C GLY A 151 -19.97 7.25 20.79
N ARG A 152 -18.93 6.46 21.06
CA ARG A 152 -17.82 6.23 20.15
C ARG A 152 -17.61 4.74 19.97
N LEU A 153 -17.44 4.32 18.72
CA LEU A 153 -16.86 3.03 18.37
C LEU A 153 -15.40 3.22 18.01
N VAL A 154 -14.52 2.39 18.56
CA VAL A 154 -13.11 2.29 18.21
C VAL A 154 -12.88 0.94 17.55
N LEU A 155 -12.39 0.97 16.32
CA LEU A 155 -12.15 -0.22 15.51
C LEU A 155 -10.65 -0.47 15.39
N GLY A 156 -10.28 -1.74 15.56
CA GLY A 156 -8.92 -2.25 15.48
C GLY A 156 -8.78 -3.24 14.32
N TYR A 157 -7.56 -3.36 13.80
CA TYR A 157 -7.29 -4.07 12.56
C TYR A 157 -6.10 -5.01 12.68
N SER A 158 -6.05 -6.02 11.81
CA SER A 158 -4.90 -6.90 11.61
C SER A 158 -4.63 -6.99 10.11
N MET A 159 -3.75 -6.13 9.60
CA MET A 159 -3.61 -5.86 8.16
C MET A 159 -2.23 -6.16 7.60
N LEU A 160 -1.30 -6.64 8.43
CA LEU A 160 0.08 -6.83 8.03
C LEU A 160 0.17 -7.98 7.02
N PRO A 161 0.52 -7.73 5.75
CA PRO A 161 0.64 -8.79 4.76
C PRO A 161 1.78 -9.73 5.10
N THR A 162 1.67 -10.99 4.66
CA THR A 162 2.83 -11.88 4.62
C THR A 162 3.92 -11.22 3.78
N GLN A 163 5.18 -11.31 4.22
CA GLN A 163 6.35 -10.77 3.49
C GLN A 163 6.34 -9.24 3.26
N TYR A 164 5.62 -8.46 4.09
CA TYR A 164 5.55 -7.00 4.03
C TYR A 164 6.92 -6.28 3.90
N LYS A 165 8.00 -6.89 4.40
CA LYS A 165 9.38 -6.39 4.29
C LYS A 165 9.84 -6.19 2.84
N TYR A 166 9.33 -7.02 1.93
CA TYR A 166 9.61 -6.95 0.49
C TYR A 166 8.62 -6.06 -0.26
N LEU A 167 7.64 -5.45 0.42
CA LEU A 167 6.64 -4.61 -0.21
C LEU A 167 6.86 -3.13 0.15
N GLU A 168 6.43 -2.25 -0.74
CA GLU A 168 6.33 -0.82 -0.50
C GLU A 168 4.87 -0.39 -0.58
N ILE A 169 4.43 0.41 0.39
CA ILE A 169 3.09 1.00 0.41
C ILE A 169 3.02 2.08 -0.68
N LYS A 170 2.06 1.94 -1.59
CA LYS A 170 1.77 2.94 -2.63
C LYS A 170 0.53 3.75 -2.33
N GLN A 171 -0.48 3.14 -1.70
CA GLN A 171 -1.70 3.86 -1.31
C GLN A 171 -2.32 3.24 -0.06
N VAL A 172 -2.90 4.08 0.79
CA VAL A 172 -3.72 3.69 1.93
C VAL A 172 -4.99 4.54 1.97
N THR A 173 -6.15 3.89 1.85
CA THR A 173 -7.45 4.54 1.84
C THR A 173 -8.35 3.97 2.93
N ILE A 174 -8.99 4.85 3.71
CA ILE A 174 -10.01 4.49 4.69
C ILE A 174 -11.38 4.71 4.08
N LYS A 175 -12.29 3.74 4.19
CA LYS A 175 -13.66 3.82 3.68
C LYS A 175 -14.67 3.66 4.81
N TYR A 176 -15.56 4.63 4.98
CA TYR A 176 -16.62 4.59 5.98
C TYR A 176 -17.97 4.28 5.33
N TYR A 177 -18.57 3.15 5.73
CA TYR A 177 -19.91 2.75 5.34
C TYR A 177 -20.88 3.10 6.47
N CYS A 178 -21.47 4.29 6.39
CA CYS A 178 -22.32 4.81 7.45
C CYS A 178 -23.58 5.49 6.93
N ARG A 179 -24.54 5.69 7.83
CA ARG A 179 -25.77 6.41 7.56
C ARG A 179 -26.14 7.27 8.75
N LEU A 180 -26.63 8.47 8.47
CA LEU A 180 -27.28 9.34 9.42
C LEU A 180 -28.70 9.61 8.90
N ASN A 181 -29.71 9.28 9.69
CA ASN A 181 -31.11 9.53 9.36
C ASN A 181 -31.80 10.34 10.46
N LEU A 182 -32.50 11.40 10.08
CA LEU A 182 -33.23 12.30 10.95
C LEU A 182 -34.72 12.28 10.57
N THR A 183 -35.56 11.74 11.46
CA THR A 183 -37.00 11.52 11.19
C THR A 183 -37.88 12.53 11.91
N LEU A 184 -37.61 12.78 13.19
CA LEU A 184 -38.29 13.79 14.02
C LEU A 184 -37.27 14.32 15.01
N ALA A 185 -36.93 15.61 14.93
CA ALA A 185 -35.87 16.17 15.78
C ALA A 185 -36.13 17.60 16.21
N VAL A 186 -35.88 17.85 17.49
CA VAL A 186 -35.59 19.16 18.07
C VAL A 186 -34.11 19.15 18.49
N GLY A 187 -33.19 19.42 17.56
CA GLY A 187 -31.74 19.49 17.82
C GLY A 187 -30.87 19.01 16.64
N VAL A 188 -29.60 18.71 16.91
CA VAL A 188 -28.61 18.30 15.89
C VAL A 188 -28.19 16.85 16.09
N SER A 189 -28.18 16.09 15.00
CA SER A 189 -27.57 14.76 14.96
C SER A 189 -26.29 14.82 14.16
N SER A 190 -25.20 14.28 14.68
CA SER A 190 -23.91 14.28 13.99
C SER A 190 -23.19 12.96 14.09
N MET A 191 -22.42 12.65 13.06
CA MET A 191 -21.41 11.61 13.07
C MET A 191 -20.04 12.20 12.75
N ILE A 192 -19.00 11.74 13.46
CA ILE A 192 -17.64 12.22 13.29
C ILE A 192 -16.71 11.04 13.04
N LEU A 193 -15.89 11.18 12.00
CA LEU A 193 -14.99 10.14 11.50
C LEU A 193 -13.56 10.47 11.91
N TYR A 194 -12.85 9.50 12.48
CA TYR A 194 -11.51 9.68 13.00
C TYR A 194 -10.59 8.52 12.65
N TRP A 195 -9.30 8.79 12.55
CA TRP A 195 -8.30 7.73 12.57
C TRP A 195 -7.10 8.14 13.41
N ARG A 196 -6.23 7.17 13.73
CA ARG A 196 -4.95 7.41 14.38
C ARG A 196 -3.95 6.30 14.03
N PRO A 197 -2.63 6.58 14.05
CA PRO A 197 -1.61 5.60 13.68
C PRO A 197 -1.39 4.49 14.72
N ASN A 198 -1.69 4.74 15.98
CA ASN A 198 -1.61 3.76 17.07
C ASN A 198 -2.47 4.19 18.26
N SER A 199 -2.58 3.34 19.28
CA SER A 199 -3.45 3.58 20.45
C SER A 199 -3.02 4.73 21.36
N GLN A 200 -1.76 5.17 21.28
CA GLN A 200 -1.19 6.25 22.11
C GLN A 200 -1.27 7.62 21.42
N ALA A 201 -1.47 7.63 20.10
CA ALA A 201 -1.62 8.86 19.33
C ALA A 201 -3.00 9.50 19.51
N ASP A 202 -3.03 10.82 19.35
CA ASP A 202 -4.27 11.59 19.31
C ASP A 202 -5.13 11.23 18.09
N TRP A 203 -6.44 11.39 18.25
CA TRP A 203 -7.40 11.18 17.16
C TRP A 203 -7.31 12.30 16.13
N ILE A 204 -7.09 11.92 14.87
CA ILE A 204 -7.15 12.83 13.73
C ILE A 204 -8.59 12.84 13.21
N LYS A 205 -9.26 13.99 13.32
CA LYS A 205 -10.59 14.19 12.72
C LYS A 205 -10.47 14.23 11.20
N LEU A 206 -11.25 13.39 10.53
CA LEU A 206 -11.34 13.36 9.07
C LEU A 206 -12.49 14.24 8.59
N GLN A 207 -13.69 14.04 9.15
CA GLN A 207 -14.88 14.81 8.81
C GLN A 207 -15.92 14.72 9.93
N GLU A 208 -16.80 15.71 9.96
CA GLU A 208 -18.05 15.69 10.72
C GLU A 208 -19.21 15.94 9.77
N ILE A 209 -20.28 15.15 9.93
CA ILE A 209 -21.48 15.20 9.11
C ILE A 209 -22.65 15.35 10.06
N SER A 210 -23.44 16.40 9.86
CA SER A 210 -24.48 16.79 10.79
C SER A 210 -25.77 17.14 10.06
N LEU A 211 -26.90 16.76 10.65
CA LEU A 211 -28.24 17.15 10.22
C LEU A 211 -28.96 17.84 11.39
N SER A 212 -29.58 18.99 11.09
CA SER A 212 -30.44 19.75 12.01
C SER A 212 -31.90 19.81 11.54
N ILE A 213 -32.19 19.36 10.32
CA ILE A 213 -33.51 19.30 9.70
C ILE A 213 -33.71 17.89 9.15
N LEU A 214 -34.98 17.47 9.04
CA LEU A 214 -35.38 16.17 8.53
C LEU A 214 -34.65 15.80 7.23
N GLY A 215 -34.15 14.58 7.17
CA GLY A 215 -33.40 14.09 6.03
C GLY A 215 -32.47 12.94 6.36
N SER A 216 -31.78 12.45 5.35
CA SER A 216 -30.84 11.34 5.48
C SER A 216 -29.58 11.60 4.68
N VAL A 217 -28.44 11.22 5.25
CA VAL A 217 -27.18 11.06 4.53
C VAL A 217 -26.81 9.58 4.57
N ASN A 218 -26.55 8.99 3.42
CA ASN A 218 -26.40 7.55 3.26
C ASN A 218 -25.16 7.21 2.43
N TYR A 219 -24.18 6.58 3.07
CA TYR A 219 -22.91 6.14 2.46
C TYR A 219 -22.75 4.61 2.53
N LEU A 220 -23.85 3.86 2.70
CA LEU A 220 -23.79 2.39 2.76
C LEU A 220 -23.44 1.73 1.41
N THR A 221 -23.68 2.40 0.28
CA THR A 221 -23.33 1.88 -1.06
C THR A 221 -22.15 2.59 -1.69
N ASN A 222 -21.99 3.89 -1.39
CA ASN A 222 -20.88 4.72 -1.83
C ASN A 222 -20.20 5.28 -0.57
N PRO A 223 -19.16 4.60 -0.07
CA PRO A 223 -18.56 4.98 1.21
C PRO A 223 -17.84 6.32 1.11
N ILE A 224 -17.65 6.96 2.26
CA ILE A 224 -16.76 8.14 2.32
C ILE A 224 -15.33 7.65 2.37
N GLU A 225 -14.52 8.10 1.42
CA GLU A 225 -13.13 7.66 1.28
C GLU A 225 -12.14 8.76 1.71
N TYR A 226 -11.09 8.36 2.42
CA TYR A 226 -9.98 9.24 2.79
C TYR A 226 -8.66 8.60 2.44
N ASP A 227 -7.87 9.29 1.62
CA ASP A 227 -6.48 8.91 1.36
C ASP A 227 -5.59 9.42 2.51
N ILE A 228 -4.88 8.49 3.17
CA ILE A 228 -3.95 8.80 4.26
C ILE A 228 -2.50 8.44 3.90
N THR A 229 -2.23 8.18 2.61
CA THR A 229 -0.95 7.67 2.10
C THR A 229 0.24 8.51 2.57
N ASP A 230 0.18 9.82 2.39
CA ASP A 230 1.31 10.70 2.73
C ASP A 230 1.61 10.68 4.24
N ARG A 231 0.57 10.60 5.07
CA ARG A 231 0.72 10.52 6.53
C ARG A 231 1.33 9.19 6.97
N VAL A 232 0.95 8.09 6.31
CA VAL A 232 1.53 6.76 6.58
C VAL A 232 2.98 6.69 6.10
N ARG A 233 3.26 7.19 4.89
CA ARG A 233 4.62 7.16 4.31
C ARG A 233 5.60 8.14 4.97
N ALA A 234 5.10 9.18 5.64
CA ALA A 234 5.92 10.10 6.42
C ALA A 234 6.44 9.49 7.75
N ALA A 235 5.88 8.37 8.20
CA ALA A 235 6.36 7.69 9.39
C ALA A 235 7.73 7.02 9.15
N SER A 236 8.53 6.86 10.20
CA SER A 236 9.82 6.16 10.14
C SER A 236 9.66 4.68 9.75
N ASP A 237 8.58 4.04 10.23
CA ASP A 237 8.15 2.71 9.80
C ASP A 237 6.66 2.75 9.39
N PRO A 238 6.37 2.89 8.08
CA PRO A 238 5.01 2.88 7.57
C PRO A 238 4.24 1.58 7.87
N TRP A 239 4.94 0.44 7.98
CA TRP A 239 4.31 -0.84 8.27
C TRP A 239 3.91 -0.97 9.74
N GLU A 240 4.64 -0.33 10.65
CA GLU A 240 4.23 -0.21 12.05
C GLU A 240 2.93 0.58 12.19
N VAL A 241 2.76 1.66 11.40
CA VAL A 241 1.49 2.40 11.34
C VAL A 241 0.36 1.50 10.84
N ILE A 242 0.56 0.76 9.75
CA ILE A 242 -0.46 -0.17 9.23
C ILE A 242 -0.84 -1.23 10.26
N ASN A 243 0.14 -1.77 11.00
CA ASN A 243 -0.11 -2.81 11.99
C ASN A 243 -0.92 -2.32 13.20
N ASN A 244 -0.77 -1.05 13.57
CA ASN A 244 -1.35 -0.49 14.79
C ASN A 244 -2.49 0.51 14.54
N LEU A 245 -2.82 0.77 13.28
CA LEU A 245 -3.85 1.73 12.87
C LEU A 245 -5.17 1.45 13.58
N GLN A 246 -5.83 2.52 14.02
CA GLN A 246 -7.18 2.47 14.55
C GLN A 246 -8.06 3.53 13.89
N THR A 247 -9.33 3.21 13.76
CA THR A 247 -10.36 4.17 13.34
C THR A 247 -11.37 4.36 14.45
N SER A 248 -12.07 5.48 14.41
CA SER A 248 -13.14 5.78 15.35
C SER A 248 -14.32 6.41 14.64
N PHE A 249 -15.50 5.97 15.04
CA PHE A 249 -16.78 6.50 14.58
C PHE A 249 -17.56 7.01 15.79
N VAL A 250 -17.83 8.30 15.81
CA VAL A 250 -18.62 8.94 16.86
C VAL A 250 -20.01 9.23 16.32
N GLY A 251 -21.04 8.97 17.12
CA GLY A 251 -22.40 9.41 16.85
C GLY A 251 -22.95 10.19 18.03
N THR A 252 -23.64 11.31 17.76
CA THR A 252 -24.32 12.09 18.80
C THR A 252 -25.69 12.59 18.32
N HIS A 253 -26.67 12.57 19.23
CA HIS A 253 -27.95 13.24 19.11
C HIS A 253 -28.07 14.24 20.27
N THR A 254 -28.00 15.54 19.96
CA THR A 254 -28.09 16.61 20.99
C THR A 254 -29.52 16.97 21.35
N GLY A 255 -30.48 16.54 20.52
CA GLY A 255 -31.88 16.93 20.57
C GLY A 255 -32.83 15.86 21.07
N LEU A 256 -34.06 16.29 21.38
CA LEU A 256 -35.18 15.41 21.66
C LEU A 256 -35.76 14.96 20.32
N GLY A 257 -35.79 13.66 20.06
CA GLY A 257 -36.24 13.17 18.77
C GLY A 257 -36.56 11.68 18.78
N VAL A 258 -37.46 11.27 17.89
CA VAL A 258 -37.94 9.90 17.77
C VAL A 258 -37.54 9.36 16.42
N GLY A 259 -36.88 8.20 16.40
CA GLY A 259 -36.50 7.55 15.15
C GLY A 259 -35.35 8.23 14.42
N ASN A 260 -34.51 9.01 15.11
CA ASN A 260 -33.21 9.40 14.57
C ASN A 260 -32.24 8.24 14.76
N THR A 261 -31.43 7.97 13.74
CA THR A 261 -30.52 6.83 13.75
C THR A 261 -29.19 7.22 13.13
N ILE A 262 -28.11 6.89 13.83
CA ILE A 262 -26.75 6.88 13.31
C ILE A 262 -26.31 5.42 13.21
N GLN A 263 -25.87 5.01 12.03
CA GLN A 263 -25.54 3.61 11.73
C GLN A 263 -24.16 3.51 11.11
N LEU A 264 -23.43 2.48 11.53
CA LEU A 264 -22.16 2.06 10.94
C LEU A 264 -22.29 0.61 10.49
N ASP A 265 -22.04 0.35 9.22
CA ASP A 265 -21.92 -1.00 8.66
C ASP A 265 -20.49 -1.52 8.84
N ALA A 266 -19.51 -0.80 8.28
CA ALA A 266 -18.10 -1.17 8.39
C ALA A 266 -17.20 0.06 8.19
N ILE A 267 -15.94 -0.10 8.60
CA ILE A 267 -14.85 0.76 8.16
C ILE A 267 -13.78 -0.12 7.54
N GLU A 268 -13.55 0.05 6.25
CA GLU A 268 -12.59 -0.73 5.48
C GLU A 268 -11.31 0.06 5.26
N ILE A 269 -10.17 -0.64 5.28
CA ILE A 269 -8.86 -0.09 4.94
C ILE A 269 -8.38 -0.78 3.68
N LYS A 270 -8.23 -0.02 2.60
CA LYS A 270 -7.62 -0.49 1.35
C LYS A 270 -6.15 -0.11 1.34
N ILE A 271 -5.27 -1.07 1.11
CA ILE A 271 -3.82 -0.88 1.01
C ILE A 271 -3.38 -1.39 -0.35
N CYS A 272 -2.81 -0.51 -1.17
CA CYS A 272 -2.17 -0.86 -2.43
C CYS A 272 -0.65 -0.83 -2.28
N MET A 273 0.01 -1.85 -2.81
CA MET A 273 1.41 -2.15 -2.58
C MET A 273 2.11 -2.49 -3.89
N ALA A 274 3.40 -2.18 -3.96
CA ALA A 274 4.29 -2.63 -5.02
C ALA A 274 5.48 -3.41 -4.45
N GLY A 275 6.28 -4.01 -5.32
CA GLY A 275 7.44 -4.78 -4.91
C GLY A 275 8.67 -3.92 -4.63
N LYS A 276 9.48 -4.38 -3.66
CA LYS A 276 10.90 -4.02 -3.56
C LYS A 276 11.69 -5.08 -4.32
N ASN A 277 11.99 -4.75 -5.56
CA ASN A 277 12.71 -5.62 -6.48
C ASN A 277 14.20 -5.68 -6.10
N GLN A 278 14.81 -6.85 -6.24
CA GLN A 278 16.22 -7.08 -5.97
C GLN A 278 16.93 -7.43 -7.26
N ILE A 279 17.95 -6.67 -7.62
CA ILE A 279 18.74 -6.93 -8.82
C ILE A 279 20.21 -7.08 -8.47
N THR A 280 20.82 -8.14 -9.00
CA THR A 280 22.26 -8.39 -8.91
C THR A 280 22.84 -8.41 -10.31
N VAL A 281 23.89 -7.63 -10.53
CA VAL A 281 24.61 -7.55 -11.81
C VAL A 281 26.04 -8.05 -11.62
N PHE A 282 26.51 -8.86 -12.57
CA PHE A 282 27.81 -9.50 -12.51
C PHE A 282 28.61 -9.10 -13.75
N GLY A 283 29.85 -8.64 -13.58
CA GLY A 283 30.67 -8.23 -14.72
C GLY A 283 32.10 -7.89 -14.34
N TYR A 284 32.76 -7.16 -15.23
CA TYR A 284 34.07 -6.55 -15.02
C TYR A 284 34.19 -5.27 -15.87
N GLU A 285 35.23 -4.48 -15.62
CA GLU A 285 35.58 -3.31 -16.44
C GLU A 285 36.86 -3.57 -17.24
N ALA A 286 36.89 -3.09 -18.49
CA ALA A 286 38.09 -3.13 -19.32
C ALA A 286 38.09 -2.05 -20.40
#